data_AF-A0A2W6ANH6-F1
#
_entry.id   AF-A0A2W6ANH6-F1
#
_cell.length_a   1.000
_cell.length_b   1.000
_cell.length_c   1.000
_cell.angle_alpha   90.00
_cell.angle_beta   90.00
_cell.angle_gamma   90.00
#
_symmetry.space_group_name_H-M   'P 1'
#
loop_
_entity.id
_entity.type
_entity.pdbx_description
1 polymer ?
#
loop_
_entity_poly.entity_id
_entity_poly.type
_entity_poly.pdbx_seq_one_letter_code
_entity_poly.pdbx_strand_id
1 'polypeptide(L)'
;MFDWSRYLVVGHAFGARYDLPIPLLLFVLGGGAVVFASFLLVLPRTVPVEGVSILPDRREARRLSLPPAVLAWIVFALLIVSGFIGSQAVAENIVPTAFWLLIWIAVPVSCGVLGDWTRQVNPFAALARAADRPDLRQTLLAGPAVAWPDWLGWWPATVLFFIVACGELIYNATATKPAVTAFGLLIYAVVNIAAGLVFGSEVWLERGELFSVLYGTWG
;
A
#
# COMPACT_ATOMS: atom_id res chain seq x y z
N MET A 1 -34.25 18.69 -13.63
CA MET A 1 -34.20 17.22 -13.55
C MET A 1 -32.78 16.85 -13.15
N PHE A 2 -32.56 16.46 -11.90
CA PHE A 2 -31.24 16.08 -11.40
C PHE A 2 -30.81 14.77 -12.08
N ASP A 3 -29.71 14.79 -12.82
CA ASP A 3 -29.15 13.64 -13.50
C ASP A 3 -28.39 12.76 -12.49
N TRP A 4 -29.12 11.84 -11.86
CA TRP A 4 -28.58 10.88 -10.89
C TRP A 4 -27.60 9.87 -11.53
N SER A 5 -27.53 9.79 -12.86
CA SER A 5 -26.63 8.85 -13.55
C SER A 5 -25.15 9.19 -13.35
N ARG A 6 -24.82 10.45 -13.07
CA ARG A 6 -23.45 10.90 -12.78
C ARG A 6 -22.93 10.50 -11.40
N TYR A 7 -23.78 9.99 -10.51
CA TYR A 7 -23.44 9.66 -9.12
C TYR A 7 -23.81 8.22 -8.72
N LEU A 8 -24.18 7.37 -9.68
CA LEU A 8 -24.39 5.94 -9.41
C LEU A 8 -23.02 5.30 -9.11
N VAL A 9 -22.69 5.24 -7.83
CA VAL A 9 -21.61 4.41 -7.32
C VAL A 9 -22.08 2.97 -7.40
N VAL A 10 -21.74 2.29 -8.49
CA VAL A 10 -21.99 0.87 -8.61
C VAL A 10 -20.96 0.17 -7.71
N GLY A 11 -21.40 -0.61 -6.73
CA GLY A 11 -20.51 -1.28 -5.76
C GLY A 11 -19.60 -2.37 -6.34
N HIS A 12 -19.47 -2.45 -7.67
CA HIS A 12 -18.61 -3.37 -8.37
C HIS A 12 -17.85 -2.65 -9.50
N ALA A 13 -16.54 -2.92 -9.61
CA ALA A 13 -15.64 -2.26 -10.57
C ALA A 13 -16.08 -2.37 -12.04
N PHE A 14 -16.88 -3.38 -12.38
CA PHE A 14 -17.28 -3.70 -13.75
C PHE A 14 -18.79 -3.51 -13.91
N GLY A 15 -19.20 -2.35 -14.45
CA GLY A 15 -20.60 -2.04 -14.79
C GLY A 15 -21.16 -2.81 -16.00
N ALA A 16 -20.32 -3.55 -16.71
CA ALA A 16 -20.68 -4.31 -17.90
C ALA A 16 -20.61 -5.82 -17.63
N ARG A 17 -21.49 -6.60 -18.27
CA ARG A 17 -21.34 -8.05 -18.32
C ARG A 17 -19.99 -8.36 -18.98
N TYR A 18 -19.13 -9.03 -18.23
CA TYR A 18 -17.84 -9.49 -18.74
C TYR A 18 -18.09 -10.73 -19.61
N ASP A 19 -18.17 -10.53 -20.92
CA ASP A 19 -18.20 -11.63 -21.88
C ASP A 19 -16.76 -12.15 -22.03
N LEU A 20 -16.44 -13.24 -21.33
CA LEU A 20 -15.13 -13.86 -21.47
C LEU A 20 -14.92 -14.31 -22.92
N PRO A 21 -13.75 -14.05 -23.52
CA PRO A 21 -13.39 -14.62 -24.83
C PRO A 21 -13.16 -16.14 -24.77
N ILE A 22 -13.23 -16.76 -23.59
CA ILE A 22 -13.05 -18.19 -23.34
C ILE A 22 -14.36 -18.86 -22.88
N PRO A 23 -14.62 -20.12 -23.29
CA PRO A 23 -15.78 -20.89 -22.85
C PRO A 23 -15.94 -20.91 -21.32
N LEU A 24 -17.18 -20.71 -20.84
CA LEU A 24 -17.51 -20.67 -19.41
C LEU A 24 -16.98 -21.88 -18.63
N LEU A 25 -17.07 -23.07 -19.22
CA LEU A 25 -16.59 -24.29 -18.58
C LEU A 25 -15.07 -24.25 -18.32
N LEU A 26 -14.28 -23.74 -19.28
CA LEU A 26 -12.83 -23.62 -19.09
C LEU A 26 -12.49 -22.60 -17.99
N PHE A 27 -13.24 -21.51 -17.91
CA PHE A 27 -13.07 -20.52 -16.85
C PHE A 27 -13.38 -21.11 -15.46
N VAL A 28 -14.51 -21.80 -15.32
CA VAL A 28 -14.91 -22.42 -14.04
C VAL A 28 -13.94 -23.51 -13.62
N LEU A 29 -13.53 -24.39 -14.55
CA LEU A 29 -12.56 -25.44 -14.26
C LEU A 29 -11.18 -24.86 -13.92
N GLY A 30 -10.72 -23.85 -14.66
CA GLY A 30 -9.45 -23.17 -14.39
C GLY A 30 -9.45 -22.48 -13.03
N GLY A 31 -10.48 -21.68 -12.74
CA GLY A 31 -10.64 -21.02 -11.43
C GLY A 31 -10.73 -22.03 -10.28
N GLY A 32 -11.54 -23.09 -10.44
CA GLY A 32 -11.66 -24.16 -9.46
C GLY A 32 -10.34 -24.90 -9.24
N ALA A 33 -9.59 -25.20 -10.30
CA ALA A 33 -8.28 -25.84 -10.21
C ALA A 33 -7.26 -24.97 -9.48
N VAL A 34 -7.21 -23.66 -9.74
CA VAL A 34 -6.31 -22.72 -9.04
C VAL A 34 -6.65 -22.63 -7.55
N VAL A 35 -7.93 -22.55 -7.20
CA VAL A 35 -8.38 -22.55 -5.80
C VAL A 35 -8.01 -23.87 -5.13
N PHE A 36 -8.27 -25.00 -5.76
CA PHE A 36 -7.92 -26.31 -5.21
C PHE A 36 -6.40 -26.45 -5.00
N ALA A 37 -5.60 -26.05 -5.99
CA ALA A 37 -4.14 -26.07 -5.90
C ALA A 37 -3.60 -25.15 -4.79
N SER A 38 -4.21 -23.97 -4.58
CA SER A 38 -3.79 -23.06 -3.50
C SER A 38 -4.02 -23.68 -2.11
N PHE A 39 -5.14 -24.39 -1.91
CA PHE A 39 -5.36 -25.16 -0.68
C PHE A 39 -4.33 -26.28 -0.52
N LEU A 40 -3.97 -27.01 -1.58
CA LEU A 40 -2.95 -28.04 -1.51
C LEU A 40 -1.56 -27.49 -1.15
N LEU A 41 -1.23 -26.26 -1.56
CA LEU A 41 0.01 -25.59 -1.17
C LEU A 41 0.02 -25.16 0.30
N VAL A 42 -1.15 -24.88 0.88
CA VAL A 42 -1.29 -24.46 2.29
C VAL A 42 -1.45 -25.65 3.23
N LEU A 43 -2.12 -26.72 2.80
CA LEU A 43 -2.42 -27.91 3.61
C LEU A 43 -1.20 -28.52 4.35
N PRO A 44 0.00 -28.65 3.75
CA PRO A 44 1.16 -29.20 4.45
C PRO A 44 1.82 -28.21 5.42
N ARG A 45 1.41 -26.93 5.45
CA ARG A 45 1.93 -25.95 6.40
C ARG A 45 1.27 -26.18 7.76
N THR A 46 1.94 -26.93 8.62
CA THR A 46 1.60 -26.99 10.05
C THR A 46 1.87 -25.61 10.66
N VAL A 47 0.84 -24.92 11.12
CA VAL A 47 1.02 -23.77 12.02
C VAL A 47 1.45 -24.35 13.36
N PRO A 48 2.67 -24.05 13.86
CA PRO A 48 3.07 -24.49 15.19
C PRO A 48 2.05 -23.98 16.20
N VAL A 49 1.42 -24.89 16.95
CA VAL A 49 0.50 -24.54 18.07
C VAL A 49 1.32 -24.12 19.32
N GLU A 50 2.65 -24.14 19.22
CA GLU A 50 3.55 -23.75 20.29
C GLU A 50 3.45 -22.24 20.54
N GLY A 51 3.02 -21.93 21.77
CA GLY A 51 2.56 -20.65 22.28
C GLY A 51 3.32 -19.43 21.77
N VAL A 52 2.54 -18.36 21.53
CA VAL A 52 2.96 -16.96 21.39
C VAL A 52 4.45 -16.88 21.07
N SER A 53 4.81 -17.11 19.81
CA SER A 53 6.21 -17.06 19.42
C SER A 53 6.74 -15.71 19.89
N ILE A 54 7.63 -15.73 20.87
CA ILE A 54 8.43 -14.58 21.31
C ILE A 54 9.50 -14.35 20.22
N LEU A 55 9.10 -14.41 18.95
CA LEU A 55 9.84 -13.72 17.92
C LEU A 55 9.83 -12.27 18.36
N PRO A 56 11.00 -11.61 18.47
CA PRO A 56 10.99 -10.19 18.71
C PRO A 56 10.13 -9.55 17.62
N ASP A 57 8.96 -9.03 18.00
CA ASP A 57 8.05 -8.24 17.16
C ASP A 57 8.78 -6.98 16.62
N ARG A 58 9.98 -6.72 17.15
CA ARG A 58 11.00 -5.89 16.51
C ARG A 58 11.62 -6.62 15.32
N ARG A 59 10.93 -6.51 14.19
CA ARG A 59 11.57 -6.48 12.87
C ARG A 59 12.56 -5.31 12.86
N GLU A 60 13.82 -5.56 13.22
CA GLU A 60 14.87 -4.53 13.24
C GLU A 60 14.77 -3.68 11.97
N ALA A 61 14.47 -2.39 12.15
CA ALA A 61 14.45 -1.42 11.09
C ALA A 61 15.90 -1.29 10.57
N ARG A 62 16.26 -2.15 9.61
CA ARG A 62 17.59 -2.14 9.01
C ARG A 62 17.87 -0.72 8.54
N ARG A 63 18.99 -0.16 9.00
CA ARG A 63 19.38 1.24 8.75
C ARG A 63 19.26 1.54 7.26
N LEU A 64 18.72 2.72 6.96
CA LEU A 64 18.52 3.19 5.60
C LEU A 64 19.84 3.09 4.82
N SER A 65 19.86 2.26 3.77
CA SER A 65 20.94 2.33 2.78
C SER A 65 20.59 3.50 1.86
N LEU A 66 21.45 4.52 1.82
CA LEU A 66 21.21 5.75 1.06
C LEU A 66 20.92 5.52 -0.45
N PRO A 67 21.61 4.59 -1.16
CA PRO A 67 21.40 4.45 -2.61
C PRO A 67 19.99 3.95 -3.02
N PRO A 68 19.42 2.90 -2.40
CA PRO A 68 18.05 2.46 -2.70
C PRO A 68 16.97 3.49 -2.35
N ALA A 69 17.15 4.25 -1.26
CA ALA A 69 16.19 5.26 -0.85
C ALA A 69 16.13 6.42 -1.86
N VAL A 70 17.29 6.92 -2.33
CA VAL A 70 17.34 7.97 -3.34
C VAL A 70 16.66 7.54 -4.63
N LEU A 71 16.89 6.30 -5.08
CA LEU A 71 16.23 5.76 -6.27
C LEU A 71 14.70 5.72 -6.09
N ALA A 72 14.22 5.23 -4.95
CA ALA A 72 12.79 5.20 -4.64
C ALA A 72 12.16 6.60 -4.70
N TRP A 73 12.87 7.62 -4.21
CA TRP A 73 12.44 9.00 -4.26
C TRP A 73 12.44 9.60 -5.66
N ILE A 74 13.42 9.26 -6.50
CA ILE A 74 13.43 9.65 -7.91
C ILE A 74 12.22 9.05 -8.61
N VAL A 75 11.96 7.75 -8.43
CA VAL A 75 10.78 7.08 -8.99
C VAL A 75 9.50 7.74 -8.49
N PHE A 76 9.39 8.00 -7.18
CA PHE A 76 8.24 8.70 -6.61
C PHE A 76 8.03 10.08 -7.25
N ALA A 77 9.08 10.91 -7.34
CA ALA A 77 9.00 12.23 -7.98
C ALA A 77 8.58 12.13 -9.45
N LEU A 78 9.10 11.16 -10.20
CA LEU A 78 8.70 10.91 -11.58
C LEU A 78 7.22 10.54 -11.69
N LEU A 79 6.70 9.72 -10.77
CA LEU A 79 5.27 9.40 -10.73
C LEU A 79 4.42 10.64 -10.44
N ILE A 80 4.83 11.48 -9.50
CA ILE A 80 4.11 12.73 -9.20
C ILE A 80 4.10 13.66 -10.43
N VAL A 81 5.26 13.90 -11.05
CA VAL A 81 5.38 14.75 -12.24
C VAL A 81 4.56 14.17 -13.41
N SER A 82 4.69 12.88 -13.66
CA SER A 82 3.93 12.20 -14.73
C SER A 82 2.44 12.24 -14.49
N GLY A 83 1.99 12.15 -13.23
CA GLY A 83 0.58 12.19 -12.87
C GLY A 83 -0.07 13.56 -13.09
N PHE A 84 0.65 14.66 -12.86
CA PHE A 84 0.11 16.01 -13.05
C PHE A 84 0.34 16.59 -14.45
N ILE A 85 1.50 16.36 -15.03
CA ILE A 85 1.89 16.96 -16.32
C ILE A 85 1.56 16.02 -17.49
N GLY A 86 1.64 14.71 -17.29
CA GLY A 86 1.41 13.70 -18.34
C GLY A 86 -0.06 13.57 -18.76
N SER A 87 -0.28 12.73 -19.78
CA SER A 87 -1.63 12.42 -20.30
C SER A 87 -2.54 11.93 -19.16
N GLN A 88 -3.77 12.42 -19.10
CA GLN A 88 -4.76 11.93 -18.11
C GLN A 88 -5.50 10.69 -18.60
N ALA A 89 -5.22 10.23 -19.83
CA ALA A 89 -5.69 8.94 -20.30
C ALA A 89 -4.94 7.82 -19.56
N VAL A 90 -5.68 6.95 -18.88
CA VAL A 90 -5.12 5.87 -18.03
C VAL A 90 -4.15 4.96 -18.80
N ALA A 91 -4.44 4.68 -20.08
CA ALA A 91 -3.63 3.83 -20.93
C ALA A 91 -2.30 4.48 -21.40
N GLU A 92 -2.19 5.81 -21.35
CA GLU A 92 -1.03 6.55 -21.86
C GLU A 92 -0.11 7.08 -20.76
N ASN A 93 -0.51 6.93 -19.48
CA ASN A 93 0.26 7.39 -18.35
C ASN A 93 0.84 6.20 -17.57
N ILE A 94 2.08 6.34 -17.11
CA ILE A 94 2.74 5.30 -16.32
C ILE A 94 2.18 5.19 -14.89
N VAL A 95 1.62 6.26 -14.34
CA VAL A 95 1.20 6.32 -12.93
C VAL A 95 0.20 5.24 -12.56
N PRO A 96 -0.90 5.02 -13.32
CA PRO A 96 -1.88 4.01 -12.94
C PRO A 96 -1.28 2.60 -12.96
N THR A 97 -0.49 2.28 -13.98
CA THR A 97 0.21 0.99 -14.08
C THR A 97 1.22 0.80 -12.95
N ALA A 98 2.04 1.80 -12.67
CA ALA A 98 3.06 1.71 -11.63
C ALA A 98 2.44 1.54 -10.24
N PHE A 99 1.42 2.33 -9.91
CA PHE A 99 0.81 2.26 -8.59
C PHE A 99 -0.16 1.08 -8.46
N TRP A 100 -1.20 1.01 -9.29
CA TRP A 100 -2.29 0.04 -9.12
C TRP A 100 -1.93 -1.38 -9.55
N LEU A 101 -1.00 -1.57 -10.50
CA LEU A 101 -0.59 -2.90 -10.92
C LEU A 101 0.72 -3.32 -10.26
N LEU A 102 1.77 -2.51 -10.37
CA LEU A 102 3.09 -2.93 -9.86
C LEU A 102 3.14 -2.84 -8.33
N ILE A 103 2.91 -1.67 -7.75
CA ILE A 103 3.03 -1.47 -6.30
C ILE A 103 1.89 -2.18 -5.56
N TRP A 104 0.66 -2.01 -6.00
CA TRP A 104 -0.50 -2.51 -5.26
C TRP A 104 -0.73 -4.02 -5.40
N ILE A 105 -0.36 -4.63 -6.53
CA ILE A 105 -0.57 -6.07 -6.77
C ILE A 105 0.76 -6.82 -6.81
N ALA A 106 1.68 -6.46 -7.73
CA ALA A 106 2.87 -7.27 -7.99
C ALA A 106 3.87 -7.29 -6.83
N VAL A 107 4.11 -6.14 -6.19
CA VAL A 107 5.01 -6.02 -5.03
C VAL A 107 4.54 -6.89 -3.86
N PRO A 108 3.30 -6.79 -3.37
CA PRO A 108 2.83 -7.65 -2.28
C PRO A 108 2.94 -9.15 -2.62
N VAL A 109 2.60 -9.56 -3.84
CA VAL A 109 2.80 -10.95 -4.30
C VAL A 109 4.27 -11.34 -4.25
N SER A 110 5.18 -10.47 -4.68
CA SER A 110 6.62 -10.73 -4.61
C SER A 110 7.13 -10.84 -3.16
N CYS A 111 6.60 -10.05 -2.23
CA CYS A 111 6.93 -10.15 -0.80
C CYS A 111 6.52 -11.50 -0.22
N GLY A 112 5.37 -12.04 -0.64
CA GLY A 112 4.93 -13.39 -0.27
C GLY A 112 5.87 -14.52 -0.73
N VAL A 113 6.70 -14.27 -1.74
CA VAL A 113 7.66 -15.26 -2.28
C VAL A 113 9.08 -15.02 -1.78
N LEU A 114 9.52 -13.76 -1.74
CA LEU A 114 10.92 -13.37 -1.48
C LEU A 114 11.15 -12.85 -0.05
N GLY A 115 10.10 -12.62 0.73
CA GLY A 115 10.15 -11.82 1.96
C GLY A 115 10.07 -10.31 1.67
N ASP A 116 9.91 -9.51 2.73
CA ASP A 116 9.86 -8.04 2.60
C ASP A 116 11.21 -7.41 2.21
N TRP A 117 11.43 -7.31 0.90
CA TRP A 117 12.55 -6.60 0.29
C TRP A 117 12.32 -5.09 0.18
N THR A 118 11.08 -4.63 0.43
CA THR A 118 10.63 -3.27 0.13
C THR A 118 11.12 -2.23 1.14
N ARG A 119 11.54 -2.64 2.34
CA ARG A 119 11.97 -1.75 3.42
C ARG A 119 13.04 -0.72 3.05
N GLN A 120 13.87 -1.04 2.06
CA GLN A 120 14.95 -0.18 1.59
C GLN A 120 14.52 0.76 0.46
N VAL A 121 13.46 0.40 -0.28
CA VAL A 121 12.95 1.11 -1.46
C VAL A 121 11.58 1.75 -1.23
N ASN A 122 11.09 1.77 0.02
CA ASN A 122 9.84 2.44 0.38
C ASN A 122 10.10 3.95 0.56
N PRO A 123 9.62 4.82 -0.36
CA PRO A 123 9.85 6.27 -0.26
C PRO A 123 9.12 6.88 0.96
N PHE A 124 8.00 6.31 1.38
CA PHE A 124 7.22 6.77 2.53
C PHE A 124 7.91 6.43 3.86
N ALA A 125 8.56 5.27 3.93
CA ALA A 125 9.40 4.92 5.07
C ALA A 125 10.62 5.84 5.18
N ALA A 126 11.24 6.18 4.05
CA ALA A 126 12.34 7.14 4.02
C ALA A 126 11.88 8.54 4.45
N LEU A 127 10.67 8.97 4.05
CA LEU A 127 10.04 10.21 4.49
C LEU A 127 9.81 10.28 6.00
N ALA A 128 9.17 9.26 6.56
CA ALA A 128 8.89 9.19 7.99
C ALA A 128 10.19 9.24 8.82
N ARG A 129 11.22 8.48 8.40
CA ARG A 129 12.55 8.50 9.04
C ARG A 129 13.26 9.84 8.90
N ALA A 130 13.13 10.53 7.76
CA ALA A 130 13.73 11.85 7.56
C ALA A 130 13.05 12.94 8.39
N ALA A 131 11.75 12.78 8.67
CA ALA A 131 10.95 13.67 9.51
C ALA A 131 11.15 13.42 11.01
N ASP A 132 11.54 12.21 11.40
CA ASP A 132 11.83 11.81 12.77
C ASP A 132 13.17 12.40 13.26
N ARG A 133 13.14 13.70 13.60
CA ARG A 133 14.27 14.42 14.19
C ARG A 133 13.86 15.07 15.52
N PRO A 134 14.59 14.83 16.61
CA PRO A 134 14.32 15.46 17.90
C PRO A 134 14.24 16.99 17.83
N ASP A 135 15.14 17.63 17.07
CA ASP A 135 15.20 19.10 16.96
C ASP A 135 13.97 19.68 16.25
N LEU A 136 13.54 19.04 15.15
CA LEU A 136 12.33 19.43 14.43
C LEU A 136 11.09 19.23 15.30
N ARG A 137 11.06 18.13 16.05
CA ARG A 137 9.97 17.81 16.97
C ARG A 137 9.87 18.81 18.11
N GLN A 138 11.00 19.16 18.72
CA GLN A 138 11.04 20.17 19.78
C GLN A 138 10.58 21.54 19.25
N THR A 139 10.90 21.88 18.01
CA THR A 139 10.53 23.16 17.40
C THR A 139 9.04 23.21 17.01
N LEU A 140 8.49 22.13 16.46
CA LEU A 140 7.13 22.11 15.90
C LEU A 140 6.06 21.62 16.89
N LEU A 141 6.40 20.71 17.79
CA LEU A 141 5.49 20.05 18.71
C LEU A 141 5.80 20.35 20.20
N ALA A 142 6.86 21.13 20.47
CA ALA A 142 7.27 21.54 21.82
C ALA A 142 7.45 20.38 22.82
N GLY A 143 7.84 19.20 22.35
CA GLY A 143 8.00 18.02 23.21
C GLY A 143 8.56 16.79 22.50
N PRO A 144 8.73 15.67 23.23
CA PRO A 144 9.18 14.39 22.68
C PRO A 144 8.09 13.73 21.81
N ALA A 145 8.43 12.58 21.19
CA ALA A 145 7.48 11.83 20.38
C ALA A 145 6.25 11.43 21.23
N VAL A 146 5.07 11.58 20.65
CA VAL A 146 3.81 11.18 21.29
C VAL A 146 3.79 9.66 21.40
N ALA A 147 3.55 9.16 22.61
CA ALA A 147 3.41 7.73 22.84
C ALA A 147 2.25 7.17 22.00
N TRP A 148 2.47 6.02 21.37
CA TRP A 148 1.46 5.37 20.55
C TRP A 148 0.29 4.89 21.41
N PRO A 149 -0.94 5.34 21.15
CA PRO A 149 -2.09 4.92 21.94
C PRO A 149 -2.40 3.44 21.72
N ASP A 150 -2.62 2.68 22.80
CA ASP A 150 -2.90 1.25 22.72
C ASP A 150 -4.15 0.93 21.89
N TRP A 151 -5.19 1.77 21.97
CA TRP A 151 -6.42 1.61 21.20
C TRP A 151 -6.22 1.78 19.69
N LEU A 152 -5.14 2.47 19.27
CA LEU A 152 -4.85 2.72 17.87
C LEU A 152 -4.32 1.46 17.19
N GLY A 153 -3.62 0.58 17.92
CA GLY A 153 -3.15 -0.73 17.42
C GLY A 153 -2.57 -0.64 16.00
N TRP A 154 -3.11 -1.47 15.08
CA TRP A 154 -2.85 -1.43 13.63
C TRP A 154 -4.00 -0.78 12.81
N TRP A 155 -4.92 -0.08 13.48
CA TRP A 155 -6.08 0.53 12.80
C TRP A 155 -5.71 1.52 11.71
N PRO A 156 -4.68 2.40 11.84
CA PRO A 156 -4.32 3.32 10.77
C PRO A 156 -3.96 2.60 9.47
N ALA A 157 -3.11 1.57 9.55
CA ALA A 157 -2.73 0.77 8.39
C ALA A 157 -3.96 0.07 7.77
N THR A 158 -4.86 -0.45 8.62
CA THR A 158 -6.09 -1.13 8.18
C THR A 158 -7.04 -0.18 7.45
N VAL A 159 -7.24 1.03 7.99
CA VAL A 159 -8.10 2.06 7.38
C VAL A 159 -7.49 2.54 6.06
N LEU A 160 -6.17 2.77 6.02
CA LEU A 160 -5.48 3.14 4.79
C LEU A 160 -5.60 2.05 3.72
N PHE A 161 -5.42 0.78 4.10
CA PHE A 161 -5.62 -0.36 3.20
C PHE A 161 -7.04 -0.36 2.62
N PHE A 162 -8.04 -0.22 3.50
CA PHE A 162 -9.44 -0.20 3.11
C PHE A 162 -9.76 0.95 2.14
N ILE A 163 -9.22 2.15 2.39
CA ILE A 163 -9.39 3.31 1.51
C ILE A 163 -8.80 3.03 0.12
N VAL A 164 -7.56 2.51 0.05
CA VAL A 164 -6.91 2.22 -1.24
C VAL A 164 -7.65 1.10 -1.97
N ALA A 165 -8.06 0.04 -1.27
CA ALA A 165 -8.86 -1.05 -1.84
C ALA A 165 -10.22 -0.56 -2.37
N CYS A 166 -10.90 0.33 -1.65
CA CYS A 166 -12.12 0.97 -2.15
C CYS A 166 -11.84 1.83 -3.39
N GLY A 167 -10.70 2.52 -3.43
CA GLY A 167 -10.22 3.25 -4.59
C GLY A 167 -10.12 2.35 -5.82
N GLU A 168 -9.50 1.18 -5.68
CA GLU A 168 -9.35 0.21 -6.76
C GLU A 168 -10.68 -0.41 -7.19
N LEU A 169 -11.50 -0.86 -6.24
CA LEU A 169 -12.63 -1.76 -6.52
C LEU A 169 -13.97 -1.04 -6.70
N ILE A 170 -14.18 0.07 -5.99
CA ILE A 170 -15.46 0.80 -5.99
C ILE A 170 -15.33 2.06 -6.84
N TYR A 171 -14.24 2.80 -6.65
CA TYR A 171 -14.03 4.10 -7.29
C TYR A 171 -13.03 4.05 -8.44
N ASN A 172 -12.86 2.88 -9.07
CA ASN A 172 -11.84 2.61 -10.08
C ASN A 172 -11.76 3.71 -11.15
N ALA A 173 -12.91 4.08 -11.73
CA ALA A 173 -13.03 5.06 -12.81
C ALA A 173 -12.50 6.46 -12.46
N THR A 174 -12.41 6.78 -11.16
CA THR A 174 -11.90 8.07 -10.67
C THR A 174 -10.53 7.91 -10.03
N ALA A 175 -10.34 6.91 -9.18
CA ALA A 175 -9.11 6.71 -8.42
C ALA A 175 -7.90 6.39 -9.32
N THR A 176 -8.13 5.67 -10.43
CA THR A 176 -7.08 5.32 -11.40
C THR A 176 -6.67 6.46 -12.33
N LYS A 177 -7.35 7.61 -12.28
CA LYS A 177 -6.92 8.78 -13.07
C LYS A 177 -5.53 9.23 -12.61
N PRO A 178 -4.58 9.51 -13.52
CA PRO A 178 -3.20 9.80 -13.16
C PRO A 178 -3.05 10.92 -12.13
N ALA A 179 -3.74 12.05 -12.32
CA ALA A 179 -3.69 13.17 -11.37
C ALA A 179 -4.29 12.82 -10.01
N VAL A 180 -5.35 11.99 -9.96
CA VAL A 180 -5.99 11.58 -8.71
C VAL A 180 -5.07 10.63 -7.94
N THR A 181 -4.44 9.66 -8.62
CA THR A 181 -3.46 8.77 -8.00
C THR A 181 -2.25 9.57 -7.50
N ALA A 182 -1.68 10.47 -8.30
CA ALA A 182 -0.55 11.31 -7.88
C ALA A 182 -0.88 12.22 -6.70
N PHE A 183 -2.08 12.81 -6.68
CA PHE A 183 -2.55 13.59 -5.54
C PHE A 183 -2.71 12.74 -4.28
N GLY A 184 -3.29 11.54 -4.40
CA GLY A 184 -3.38 10.58 -3.30
C GLY A 184 -2.01 10.20 -2.75
N LEU A 185 -1.03 9.96 -3.62
CA LEU A 185 0.36 9.68 -3.24
C LEU A 185 1.03 10.86 -2.50
N LEU A 186 0.75 12.10 -2.90
CA LEU A 186 1.22 13.29 -2.19
C LEU A 186 0.58 13.43 -0.80
N ILE A 187 -0.73 13.26 -0.70
CA ILE A 187 -1.41 13.25 0.61
C ILE A 187 -0.79 12.18 1.50
N TYR A 188 -0.60 10.98 0.94
CA TYR A 188 0.01 9.88 1.66
C TYR A 188 1.44 10.19 2.12
N ALA A 189 2.25 10.83 1.28
CA ALA A 189 3.58 11.32 1.67
C ALA A 189 3.52 12.30 2.84
N VAL A 190 2.59 13.26 2.81
CA VAL A 190 2.40 14.24 3.91
C VAL A 190 1.98 13.55 5.20
N VAL A 191 1.06 12.59 5.13
CA VAL A 191 0.63 11.79 6.30
C VAL A 191 1.83 11.06 6.92
N ASN A 192 2.69 10.47 6.10
CA ASN A 192 3.88 9.77 6.58
C ASN A 192 4.92 10.69 7.23
N ILE A 193 5.10 11.91 6.69
CA ILE A 193 5.94 12.95 7.31
C ILE A 193 5.37 13.34 8.67
N ALA A 194 4.08 13.67 8.71
CA ALA A 194 3.40 14.13 9.92
C ALA A 194 3.43 13.03 11.01
N ALA A 195 3.14 11.79 10.64
CA ALA A 195 3.16 10.67 11.57
C ALA A 195 4.57 10.35 12.07
N GLY A 196 5.59 10.39 11.21
CA GLY A 196 6.98 10.23 11.62
C GLY A 196 7.45 11.33 12.58
N LEU A 197 7.00 12.57 12.37
CA LEU A 197 7.26 13.69 13.27
C LEU A 197 6.55 13.52 14.62
N VAL A 198 5.27 13.15 14.63
CA VAL A 198 4.44 13.06 15.84
C VAL A 198 4.76 11.82 16.68
N PHE A 199 4.73 10.63 16.08
CA PHE A 199 4.82 9.35 16.80
C PHE A 199 6.22 8.72 16.77
N GLY A 200 7.12 9.26 15.95
CA GLY A 200 8.40 8.62 15.64
C GLY A 200 8.28 7.63 14.48
N SER A 201 9.35 7.48 13.73
CA SER A 201 9.37 6.67 12.51
C SER A 201 9.30 5.18 12.80
N GLU A 202 9.94 4.70 13.87
CA GLU A 202 9.93 3.27 14.22
C GLU A 202 8.51 2.79 14.49
N VAL A 203 7.79 3.45 15.40
CA VAL A 203 6.45 3.03 15.81
C VAL A 203 5.43 3.20 14.68
N TRP A 204 5.53 4.29 13.91
CA TRP A 204 4.66 4.51 12.75
C TRP A 204 4.85 3.43 11.68
N LEU A 205 6.10 3.06 11.34
CA LEU A 205 6.35 2.06 10.30
C LEU A 205 6.01 0.64 10.73
N GLU A 206 6.08 0.34 12.03
CA GLU A 206 5.67 -0.96 12.57
C GLU A 206 4.15 -1.14 12.62
N ARG A 207 3.38 -0.05 12.81
CA ARG A 207 1.95 -0.16 13.16
C ARG A 207 0.98 0.61 12.26
N GLY A 208 1.41 1.72 11.69
CA GLY A 208 0.52 2.66 11.01
C GLY A 208 0.72 2.78 9.50
N GLU A 209 1.94 2.59 9.01
CA GLU A 209 2.25 2.77 7.59
C GLU A 209 1.76 1.57 6.77
N LEU A 210 0.83 1.83 5.85
CA LEU A 210 0.14 0.81 5.05
C LEU A 210 1.10 -0.19 4.42
N PHE A 211 2.11 0.28 3.68
CA PHE A 211 2.95 -0.59 2.89
C PHE A 211 3.93 -1.38 3.74
N SER A 212 4.54 -0.77 4.75
CA SER A 212 5.43 -1.44 5.71
C SER A 212 4.69 -2.54 6.48
N VAL A 213 3.47 -2.26 6.94
CA VAL A 213 2.64 -3.26 7.64
C VAL A 213 2.18 -4.37 6.69
N LEU A 214 1.65 -4.02 5.51
CA LEU A 214 1.14 -4.98 4.53
C LEU A 214 2.24 -5.94 4.06
N TYR A 215 3.36 -5.39 3.58
CA TYR A 215 4.47 -6.19 3.05
C TYR A 215 5.17 -6.95 4.15
N GLY A 216 5.28 -6.35 5.35
CA GLY A 216 5.83 -7.02 6.50
C GLY A 216 4.96 -8.18 7.01
N THR A 217 3.65 -8.14 6.78
CA THR A 217 2.78 -9.27 7.18
C THR A 217 2.94 -10.46 6.24
N TRP A 218 3.22 -10.22 4.96
CA TRP A 218 3.27 -11.28 3.94
C TRP A 218 4.67 -11.88 3.74
N GLY A 219 5.71 -11.22 4.26
CA GLY A 219 7.12 -11.64 4.19
C GLY A 219 7.95 -11.08 5.34
#